data_AF-A0A3D4YMD3-F1
#
_entry.id   AF-A0A3D4YMD3-F1
#
_cell.length_a   1.000
_cell.length_b   1.000
_cell.length_c   1.000
_cell.angle_alpha   90.00
_cell.angle_beta   90.00
_cell.angle_gamma   90.00
#
_symmetry.space_group_name_H-M   'P 1'
#
loop_
_entity.id
_entity.type
_entity.pdbx_description
1 polymer ?
#
loop_
_entity_poly.entity_id
_entity_poly.type
_entity_poly.pdbx_seq_one_letter_code
_entity_poly.pdbx_strand_id
1 'polypeptide(L)' 'KLADWIIDLGPEGGIAGGKVVAMGRPEDVAKVEDSHTGRWLAPLLERRPQHHDISPQIDASQADIVSMSAQLAL' A
#
# COMPACT_ATOMS: atom_id res chain seq x y z
N LYS A 1 -2.28 -5.85 1.07
CA LYS A 1 -2.38 -7.13 0.34
C LYS A 1 -1.76 -6.93 -1.04
N LEU A 2 -1.06 -7.93 -1.57
CA LEU A 2 -0.41 -7.89 -2.89
C LEU A 2 -0.89 -9.11 -3.69
N ALA A 3 -1.10 -8.95 -5.00
CA ALA A 3 -1.48 -10.04 -5.88
C ALA A 3 -0.23 -10.67 -6.48
N ASP A 4 -0.18 -12.00 -6.56
CA ASP A 4 0.93 -12.73 -7.20
C ASP A 4 0.78 -12.77 -8.73
N TRP A 5 -0.46 -12.71 -9.21
CA TRP A 5 -0.80 -12.79 -10.63
C TRP A 5 -1.99 -11.89 -10.96
N ILE A 6 -1.95 -11.25 -12.14
CA ILE A 6 -2.97 -10.35 -12.66
C ILE A 6 -3.44 -10.86 -14.02
N ILE A 7 -4.73 -10.76 -14.28
CA ILE A 7 -5.34 -10.85 -15.60
C ILE A 7 -6.06 -9.51 -15.84
N ASP A 8 -5.57 -8.73 -16.80
CA ASP A 8 -6.12 -7.43 -17.15
C ASP A 8 -7.09 -7.54 -18.33
N LEU A 9 -8.29 -7.00 -18.16
CA LEU A 9 -9.38 -7.07 -19.14
C LEU A 9 -9.64 -5.68 -19.74
N GLY A 10 -9.84 -5.64 -21.04
CA GLY A 10 -10.02 -4.37 -21.76
C GLY A 10 -9.99 -4.54 -23.28
N PRO A 11 -9.53 -3.52 -24.03
CA PRO A 11 -8.88 -2.28 -23.57
C PRO A 11 -9.83 -1.30 -22.86
N GLU A 12 -11.12 -1.35 -23.23
CA GLU A 12 -12.15 -0.43 -22.74
C GLU A 12 -13.25 -1.19 -21.97
N GLY A 13 -14.25 -0.45 -21.48
CA GLY A 13 -15.48 -1.03 -20.90
C GLY A 13 -16.55 -1.37 -21.94
N GLY A 14 -17.51 -2.21 -21.55
CA GLY A 14 -18.70 -2.51 -22.36
C GLY A 14 -18.37 -3.30 -23.63
N ILE A 15 -19.01 -2.95 -24.76
CA ILE A 15 -18.87 -3.68 -26.04
C ILE A 15 -17.45 -3.63 -26.63
N ALA A 16 -16.66 -2.63 -26.25
CA ALA A 16 -15.29 -2.46 -26.70
C ALA A 16 -14.27 -3.20 -25.83
N GLY A 17 -14.72 -3.84 -24.75
CA GLY A 17 -13.90 -4.62 -23.83
C GLY A 17 -13.97 -6.13 -24.05
N GLY A 18 -13.72 -6.89 -22.97
CA GLY A 18 -13.90 -8.34 -22.92
C GLY A 18 -12.74 -9.16 -23.48
N LYS A 19 -11.59 -8.53 -23.76
CA LYS A 19 -10.36 -9.22 -24.17
C LYS A 19 -9.35 -9.23 -23.04
N VAL A 20 -8.48 -10.24 -23.02
CA VAL A 20 -7.30 -10.24 -22.17
C VAL A 20 -6.26 -9.33 -22.83
N VAL A 21 -5.91 -8.25 -22.15
CA VAL A 21 -4.93 -7.25 -22.61
C VAL A 21 -3.53 -7.56 -22.06
N ALA A 22 -3.47 -8.04 -20.83
CA ALA A 22 -2.24 -8.47 -20.18
C ALA A 22 -2.51 -9.60 -19.19
N MET A 23 -1.50 -10.45 -18.97
CA MET A 23 -1.54 -11.47 -17.93
C MET A 23 -0.11 -11.73 -17.44
N GLY A 24 0.08 -11.80 -16.12
CA GLY A 24 1.40 -12.04 -15.56
C GLY A 24 1.52 -11.60 -14.12
N ARG A 25 2.77 -11.52 -13.65
CA ARG A 25 3.07 -10.85 -12.38
C ARG A 25 2.77 -9.35 -12.48
N PRO A 26 2.56 -8.66 -11.36
CA PRO A 26 2.34 -7.21 -11.36
C PRO A 26 3.41 -6.43 -12.13
N GLU A 27 4.68 -6.83 -12.02
CA GLU A 27 5.81 -6.17 -12.69
C GLU A 27 5.81 -6.38 -14.21
N ASP A 28 5.20 -7.47 -14.70
CA ASP A 28 5.10 -7.76 -16.12
C ASP A 28 3.90 -7.02 -16.73
N VAL A 29 2.76 -7.01 -16.04
CA VAL A 29 1.58 -6.24 -16.47
C VAL A 29 1.88 -4.74 -16.52
N ALA A 30 2.68 -4.23 -15.59
CA ALA A 30 3.10 -2.82 -15.56
C ALA A 30 3.88 -2.36 -16.81
N LYS A 31 4.44 -3.29 -17.60
CA LYS A 31 5.21 -3.00 -18.82
C LYS A 31 4.35 -3.01 -20.10
N VAL A 32 3.08 -3.42 -20.01
CA VAL A 32 2.20 -3.54 -21.18
C VAL A 32 1.56 -2.18 -21.48
N GLU A 33 1.95 -1.55 -22.59
CA GLU A 33 1.50 -0.19 -22.96
C GLU A 33 -0.03 -0.08 -23.15
N ASP A 34 -0.64 -1.15 -23.68
CA ASP A 34 -2.09 -1.25 -23.92
C ASP A 34 -2.89 -1.48 -22.63
N SER A 35 -2.23 -1.81 -21.51
CA SER A 35 -2.89 -2.04 -20.23
C SER A 35 -3.10 -0.72 -19.49
N HIS A 36 -4.35 -0.27 -19.39
CA HIS A 36 -4.71 0.87 -18.53
C HIS A 36 -4.30 0.61 -17.07
N THR A 37 -4.49 -0.63 -16.60
CA THR A 37 -4.05 -1.07 -15.28
C THR A 37 -2.53 -0.98 -15.14
N GLY A 38 -1.78 -1.49 -16.12
CA GLY A 38 -0.32 -1.47 -16.16
C GLY A 38 0.26 -0.05 -16.08
N ARG A 39 -0.32 0.88 -16.85
CA ARG A 39 0.06 2.31 -16.85
C ARG A 39 -0.02 2.93 -15.45
N TRP A 40 -1.04 2.59 -14.66
CA TRP A 40 -1.19 3.09 -13.29
C TRP A 40 -0.42 2.28 -12.25
N LEU A 41 -0.19 0.99 -12.53
CA LEU A 41 0.53 0.09 -11.64
C LEU A 41 2.04 0.41 -11.60
N ALA A 42 2.65 0.75 -12.73
CA ALA A 42 4.08 1.04 -12.84
C ALA A 42 4.60 2.03 -11.76
N PRO A 43 4.04 3.25 -11.61
CA PRO A 43 4.52 4.18 -10.58
C PRO A 43 4.22 3.74 -9.13
N LEU A 44 3.28 2.82 -8.91
CA LEU A 44 2.98 2.28 -7.58
C LEU A 44 3.99 1.21 -7.17
N LEU A 45 4.50 0.43 -8.12
CA LEU A 45 5.55 -0.57 -7.86
C LEU A 45 6.90 0.08 -7.52
N GLU A 46 7.17 1.27 -8.05
CA GLU A 46 8.36 2.06 -7.71
C GLU A 46 8.29 2.70 -6.33
N ARG A 47 7.08 2.96 -5.82
CA ARG A 47 6.89 3.51 -4.47
C ARG A 47 7.19 2.43 -3.44
N ARG A 48 8.25 2.63 -2.65
CA ARG A 48 8.45 1.83 -1.44
C ARG A 48 7.26 2.04 -0.50
N PRO A 49 6.66 0.97 0.05
CA PRO A 49 5.66 1.12 1.10
C PRO A 49 6.27 1.95 2.21
N GLN A 50 5.65 3.08 2.55
CA GLN A 50 6.00 3.76 3.77
C GLN A 50 5.50 2.88 4.91
N HIS A 51 6.43 2.24 5.61
CA HIS A 51 6.13 1.70 6.93
C HIS A 51 5.76 2.91 7.79
N HIS A 52 4.47 3.13 7.98
CA HIS A 52 4.02 4.05 9.01
C HIS A 52 4.43 3.41 10.32
N ASP A 53 5.45 3.95 10.97
CA ASP A 53 5.88 3.47 12.27
C ASP A 53 4.77 3.82 13.26
N ILE A 54 3.98 2.80 13.62
CA ILE A 54 2.88 2.91 14.58
C ILE A 54 3.36 2.75 16.01
N SER A 55 4.69 2.70 16.23
CA SER A 55 5.25 2.71 17.58
C SER A 55 4.74 3.94 18.31
N PRO A 56 4.11 3.79 19.49
CA PRO A 56 3.64 4.92 20.26
C PRO A 56 4.82 5.84 20.55
N GLN A 57 4.74 7.07 20.07
CA GLN A 57 5.72 8.11 20.36
C GLN A 57 5.46 8.55 21.79
N ILE A 58 6.03 7.82 22.75
CA ILE A 58 6.04 8.24 24.15
C ILE A 58 6.96 9.45 24.21
N ASP A 59 6.36 10.63 24.27
CA ASP A 59 7.04 11.87 24.57
C ASP A 59 7.64 11.78 25.98
N ALA A 60 8.97 11.65 26.04
CA ALA A 60 9.71 11.57 27.29
C ALA A 60 9.54 12.82 28.18
N SER A 61 9.03 13.94 27.64
CA SER A 61 8.69 15.14 28.42
C SER A 61 7.36 15.03 29.18
N GLN A 62 6.57 13.98 28.91
CA GLN A 62 5.32 13.68 29.62
C GLN A 62 5.47 12.56 30.67
N ALA A 63 6.70 12.15 30.97
CA ALA A 63 6.99 11.13 31.99
C ALA A 63 6.83 11.61 33.45
N ASP A 64 6.46 12.87 33.68
CA ASP A 64 6.52 13.49 35.01
C ASP A 64 5.27 13.31 35.90
N ILE A 65 4.18 12.71 35.43
CA ILE A 65 2.95 12.60 36.24
C ILE A 65 2.82 11.26 36.99
N VAL A 66 3.51 10.20 36.55
CA VAL A 66 3.34 8.85 37.15
C VAL A 66 4.33 8.57 38.30
N SER A 67 5.12 9.56 38.74
CA SER A 67 6.09 9.39 39.84
C SER A 67 5.76 10.17 41.13
N MET A 68 4.59 10.81 41.24
CA MET A 68 4.24 11.63 42.42
C MET A 68 3.10 11.07 43.30
N SER A 69 2.55 9.88 43.03
CA SER A 69 1.46 9.31 43.84
C SER A 69 1.90 8.27 44.89
N ALA A 70 3.20 7.98 45.03
CA ALA A 70 3.70 7.00 46.00
C ALA A 70 4.12 7.59 47.37
N GLN A 71 3.85 8.88 47.62
CA GLN A 71 4.24 9.55 48.87
C GLN A 71 3.04 10.04 49.70
N LEU A 72 1.95 9.27 49.79
CA LEU A 72 0.97 9.45 50.88
C LEU A 72 0.12 8.18 51.09
N ALA A 73 0.76 7.13 51.61
CA ALA A 73 0.07 6.02 52.26
C ALA A 73 0.97 5.50 53.40
N LEU A 74 1.07 6.32 54.44
CA LEU A 74 1.48 5.95 55.79
C LEU A 74 0.30 6.29 56.71
#